data_AF-F3ZAF2-F1
#
_entry.id   AF-F3ZAF2-F1
#
_cell.length_a   1.000
_cell.length_b   1.000
_cell.length_c   1.000
_cell.angle_alpha   90.00
_cell.angle_beta   90.00
_cell.angle_gamma   90.00
#
_symmetry.space_group_name_H-M   'P 1'
#
loop_
_entity.id
_entity.type
_entity.pdbx_description
1 polymer ?
#
loop_
_entity_poly.entity_id
_entity_poly.type
_entity_poly.pdbx_seq_one_letter_code
_entity_poly.pdbx_strand_id
1 'polypeptide(L)'
;MASATAVTTVGAVVGVASGSTPQQTSNDFEATAAEDATLLADIPAGQQARVQTATLTQQADAQADAAQAGARKSAEEAARKSAAEAATAKKEAAVKKAEEAKKKADELAKQREKEAKEKELAASRSATRDASSFTVQSSYSVGDVQAMARQIVPADQFQCFSNIVSHESGWNYRATNAGSGAYGLVQALPGSKMASAGADWQTNPATQIKWGLNYMDGRYGSPCGAWSFWQANSWY
;
A
#
# COMPACT_ATOMS: atom_id res chain seq x y z
N MET A 1 6.55 8.59 -36.95
CA MET A 1 7.76 9.43 -36.81
C MET A 1 8.43 9.10 -35.49
N ALA A 2 9.72 8.70 -35.57
CA ALA A 2 10.79 8.63 -34.56
C ALA A 2 10.44 8.19 -33.10
N SER A 3 10.96 7.05 -32.62
CA SER A 3 12.27 6.85 -31.94
C SER A 3 12.21 7.25 -30.45
N ALA A 4 12.70 6.53 -29.44
CA ALA A 4 13.80 5.57 -29.38
C ALA A 4 13.63 4.59 -28.20
N THR A 5 14.02 3.34 -28.42
CA THR A 5 14.14 2.28 -27.42
C THR A 5 15.50 2.40 -26.74
N ALA A 6 15.55 2.66 -25.44
CA ALA A 6 16.79 2.59 -24.67
C ALA A 6 17.03 1.15 -24.21
N VAL A 7 18.03 0.49 -24.81
CA VAL A 7 18.57 -0.80 -24.34
C VAL A 7 19.74 -0.49 -23.41
N THR A 8 19.56 -0.70 -22.12
CA THR A 8 20.64 -0.59 -21.13
C THR A 8 21.43 -1.90 -21.15
N THR A 9 22.60 -1.85 -21.77
CA THR A 9 23.63 -2.90 -21.74
C THR A 9 24.19 -3.07 -20.33
N VAL A 10 24.01 -4.24 -19.72
CA VAL A 10 24.73 -4.64 -18.50
C VAL A 10 25.99 -5.37 -18.93
N GLY A 11 27.14 -4.80 -18.58
CA GLY A 11 28.47 -5.30 -18.90
C GLY A 11 28.76 -6.65 -18.25
N ALA A 12 29.39 -7.54 -19.03
CA ALA A 12 30.03 -8.75 -18.55
C ALA A 12 31.38 -8.39 -17.93
N VAL A 13 31.58 -8.74 -16.65
CA VAL A 13 32.91 -8.71 -16.02
C VAL A 13 33.59 -10.04 -16.33
N VAL A 14 34.55 -10.00 -17.25
CA VAL A 14 35.50 -11.10 -17.46
C VAL A 14 36.68 -10.87 -16.51
N GLY A 15 36.76 -11.66 -15.45
CA GLY A 15 37.96 -11.75 -14.62
C GLY A 15 39.00 -12.59 -15.34
N VAL A 16 40.00 -11.95 -15.95
CA VAL A 16 41.21 -12.61 -16.44
C VAL A 16 42.16 -12.76 -15.23
N ALA A 17 42.50 -13.99 -14.87
CA ALA A 17 43.59 -14.28 -13.94
C ALA A 17 44.80 -14.70 -14.77
N SER A 18 45.64 -13.73 -15.12
CA SER A 18 46.97 -13.97 -15.67
C SER A 18 47.95 -14.19 -14.52
N GLY A 19 48.64 -15.33 -14.54
CA GLY A 19 49.69 -15.65 -13.60
C GLY A 19 51.06 -15.08 -13.98
N SER A 20 52.00 -15.38 -13.07
CA SER A 20 53.47 -15.42 -13.20
C SER A 20 54.28 -14.14 -13.00
N THR A 21 55.06 -14.13 -11.90
CA THR A 21 56.52 -13.92 -11.92
C THR A 21 57.18 -14.75 -10.79
N PRO A 22 58.43 -15.24 -10.99
CA PRO A 22 59.06 -16.27 -10.17
C PRO A 22 59.96 -15.68 -9.08
N GLN A 23 60.19 -16.41 -7.97
CA GLN A 23 61.39 -16.21 -7.15
C GLN A 23 61.79 -17.48 -6.38
N GLN A 24 62.96 -18.00 -6.77
CA GLN A 24 63.94 -18.81 -6.05
C GLN A 24 63.70 -19.13 -4.57
N THR A 25 63.81 -20.42 -4.23
CA THR A 25 64.65 -20.87 -3.12
C THR A 25 65.53 -22.05 -3.56
N SER A 26 66.80 -21.89 -3.24
CA SER A 26 67.96 -22.76 -3.44
C SER A 26 67.82 -24.16 -2.84
N ASN A 27 68.41 -25.14 -3.53
CA ASN A 27 69.23 -26.18 -2.90
C ASN A 27 70.19 -26.76 -3.95
N ASP A 28 71.46 -26.49 -3.72
CA ASP A 28 72.62 -27.05 -4.38
C ASP A 28 72.60 -28.59 -4.38
N PHE A 29 72.78 -29.18 -5.56
CA PHE A 29 73.46 -30.48 -5.69
C PHE A 29 74.47 -30.34 -6.82
N GLU A 30 75.66 -29.93 -6.41
CA GLU A 30 76.90 -30.01 -7.16
C GLU A 30 77.23 -31.51 -7.33
N ALA A 31 76.95 -32.07 -8.49
CA ALA A 31 77.51 -33.34 -8.92
C ALA A 31 78.63 -33.03 -9.91
N THR A 32 79.82 -32.93 -9.36
CA THR A 32 81.09 -32.90 -10.08
C THR A 32 81.19 -34.11 -11.02
N ALA A 33 81.31 -33.86 -12.32
CA ALA A 33 81.83 -34.83 -13.26
C ALA A 33 82.76 -34.11 -14.22
N ALA A 34 84.05 -34.33 -14.00
CA ALA A 34 85.14 -33.86 -14.84
C ALA A 34 84.94 -34.33 -16.29
N GLU A 35 85.14 -33.41 -17.22
CA GLU A 35 85.32 -33.74 -18.63
C GLU A 35 86.77 -34.16 -18.84
N ASP A 36 87.03 -35.46 -19.02
CA ASP A 36 87.96 -35.89 -20.06
C ASP A 36 87.66 -37.33 -20.53
N ALA A 37 87.60 -37.43 -21.86
CA ALA A 37 87.78 -38.57 -22.74
C ALA A 37 86.92 -39.86 -22.63
N THR A 38 86.56 -40.30 -23.84
CA THR A 38 86.41 -41.68 -24.34
C THR A 38 85.08 -42.42 -24.17
N LEU A 39 84.29 -42.40 -25.26
CA LEU A 39 83.63 -43.55 -25.92
C LEU A 39 83.59 -44.87 -25.12
N LEU A 40 82.41 -45.33 -24.72
CA LEU A 40 81.90 -46.69 -25.00
C LEU A 40 80.52 -46.93 -24.35
N ALA A 41 79.68 -47.66 -25.10
CA ALA A 41 78.54 -48.49 -24.67
C ALA A 41 77.19 -47.81 -24.33
N ASP A 42 76.27 -48.04 -25.26
CA ASP A 42 74.81 -48.19 -25.11
C ASP A 42 74.37 -48.57 -23.68
N ILE A 43 73.75 -47.61 -22.97
CA ILE A 43 73.10 -47.85 -21.68
C ILE A 43 71.58 -47.81 -21.89
N PRO A 44 70.84 -48.92 -21.78
CA PRO A 44 69.37 -48.96 -21.92
C PRO A 44 68.64 -48.11 -20.86
N ALA A 45 69.33 -47.71 -19.79
CA ALA A 45 68.78 -46.92 -18.69
C ALA A 45 68.39 -45.49 -19.08
N GLY A 46 69.07 -44.86 -20.04
CA GLY A 46 68.74 -43.51 -20.49
C GLY A 46 67.39 -43.43 -21.23
N GLN A 47 67.05 -44.47 -22.00
CA GLN A 47 65.74 -44.57 -22.65
C GLN A 47 64.63 -44.92 -21.64
N GLN A 48 64.90 -45.82 -20.68
CA GLN A 48 63.92 -46.15 -19.65
C GLN A 48 63.60 -44.97 -18.70
N ALA A 49 64.61 -44.16 -18.34
CA ALA A 49 64.40 -42.96 -17.54
C ALA A 49 63.54 -41.91 -18.28
N ARG A 50 63.73 -41.75 -19.60
CA ARG A 50 62.89 -40.86 -20.43
C ARG A 50 61.45 -41.35 -20.59
N VAL A 51 61.23 -42.66 -20.63
CA VAL A 51 59.89 -43.26 -20.69
C VAL A 51 59.17 -43.09 -19.35
N GLN A 52 59.86 -43.26 -18.22
CA GLN A 52 59.29 -43.05 -16.89
C GLN A 52 58.95 -41.58 -16.61
N THR A 53 59.79 -40.63 -17.02
CA THR A 53 59.46 -39.21 -16.89
C THR A 53 58.28 -38.81 -17.78
N ALA A 54 58.21 -39.32 -19.02
CA ALA A 54 57.07 -39.07 -19.91
C ALA A 54 55.74 -39.62 -19.35
N THR A 55 55.73 -40.80 -18.74
CA THR A 55 54.52 -41.37 -18.13
C THR A 55 54.10 -40.65 -16.85
N LEU A 56 55.04 -40.19 -16.03
CA LEU A 56 54.72 -39.33 -14.87
C LEU A 56 54.14 -37.99 -15.30
N THR A 57 54.71 -37.35 -16.33
CA THR A 57 54.18 -36.09 -16.87
C THR A 57 52.76 -36.29 -17.42
N GLN A 58 52.52 -37.35 -18.21
CA GLN A 58 51.20 -37.65 -18.74
C GLN A 58 50.16 -37.94 -17.65
N GLN A 59 50.56 -38.59 -16.54
CA GLN A 59 49.68 -38.83 -15.41
C GLN A 59 49.36 -37.54 -14.63
N ALA A 60 50.34 -36.65 -14.48
CA ALA A 60 50.15 -35.33 -13.87
C ALA A 60 49.20 -34.45 -14.71
N ASP A 61 49.35 -34.47 -16.04
CA ASP A 61 48.46 -33.75 -16.96
C ASP A 61 47.03 -34.27 -16.87
N ALA A 62 46.83 -35.59 -16.85
CA ALA A 62 45.50 -36.19 -16.70
C ALA A 62 44.85 -35.85 -15.34
N GLN A 63 45.63 -35.76 -14.26
CA GLN A 63 45.13 -35.32 -12.95
C GLN A 63 44.79 -33.82 -12.94
N ALA A 64 45.57 -32.98 -13.61
CA ALA A 64 45.31 -31.55 -13.74
C ALA A 64 44.02 -31.28 -14.55
N ASP A 65 43.80 -32.02 -15.64
CA ASP A 65 42.58 -31.93 -16.45
C ASP A 65 41.35 -32.39 -15.66
N ALA A 66 41.46 -33.50 -14.90
CA ALA A 66 40.38 -33.98 -14.05
C ALA A 66 40.03 -32.98 -12.93
N ALA A 67 41.04 -32.35 -12.32
CA ALA A 67 40.85 -31.30 -11.32
C ALA A 67 40.20 -30.04 -11.93
N GLN A 68 40.62 -29.61 -13.12
CA GLN A 68 40.01 -28.48 -13.83
C GLN A 68 38.57 -28.79 -14.26
N ALA A 69 38.27 -30.01 -14.71
CA ALA A 69 36.91 -30.42 -15.05
C ALA A 69 36.00 -30.42 -13.81
N GLY A 70 36.50 -30.93 -12.68
CA GLY A 70 35.79 -30.87 -11.39
C GLY A 70 35.52 -29.44 -10.92
N ALA A 71 36.53 -28.56 -11.00
CA ALA A 71 36.39 -27.15 -10.64
C ALA A 71 35.39 -26.41 -11.54
N ARG A 72 35.39 -26.67 -12.85
CA ARG A 72 34.43 -26.09 -13.80
C ARG A 72 33.00 -26.54 -13.50
N LYS A 73 32.79 -27.83 -13.21
CA LYS A 73 31.46 -28.38 -12.88
C LYS A 73 30.90 -27.76 -11.59
N SER A 74 31.72 -27.65 -10.55
CA SER A 74 31.34 -27.01 -9.29
C SER A 74 31.03 -25.52 -9.46
N ALA A 75 31.80 -24.81 -10.30
CA ALA A 75 31.54 -23.40 -10.61
C ALA A 75 30.23 -23.21 -11.39
N GLU A 76 29.92 -24.10 -12.33
CA GLU A 76 28.68 -24.04 -13.12
C GLU A 76 27.44 -24.34 -12.25
N GLU A 77 27.54 -25.30 -11.33
CA GLU A 77 26.46 -25.62 -10.39
C GLU A 77 26.21 -24.48 -9.39
N ALA A 78 27.28 -23.86 -8.86
CA ALA A 78 27.18 -22.67 -8.01
C ALA A 78 26.55 -21.47 -8.76
N ALA A 79 26.91 -21.28 -10.04
CA ALA A 79 26.31 -20.25 -10.89
C ALA A 79 24.83 -20.52 -11.18
N ARG A 80 24.43 -21.78 -11.41
CA ARG A 80 23.01 -22.15 -11.60
C ARG A 80 22.19 -21.93 -10.32
N LYS A 81 22.73 -22.28 -9.16
CA LYS A 81 22.05 -22.10 -7.88
C LYS A 81 21.85 -20.61 -7.55
N SER A 82 22.89 -19.78 -7.72
CA SER A 82 22.77 -18.34 -7.49
C SER A 82 21.81 -17.67 -8.50
N ALA A 83 21.80 -18.12 -9.76
CA ALA A 83 20.86 -17.63 -10.76
C ALA A 83 19.40 -18.01 -10.42
N ALA A 84 19.16 -19.22 -9.90
CA ALA A 84 17.85 -19.65 -9.45
C ALA A 84 17.35 -18.85 -8.24
N GLU A 85 18.21 -18.63 -7.24
CA GLU A 85 17.91 -17.81 -6.06
C GLU A 85 17.68 -16.33 -6.42
N ALA A 86 18.45 -15.78 -7.36
CA ALA A 86 18.23 -14.43 -7.85
C ALA A 86 16.92 -14.31 -8.64
N ALA A 87 16.51 -15.35 -9.37
CA ALA A 87 15.25 -15.37 -10.09
C ALA A 87 14.04 -15.49 -9.15
N THR A 88 14.11 -16.29 -8.09
CA THR A 88 13.05 -16.38 -7.07
C THR A 88 12.93 -15.08 -6.29
N ALA A 89 14.04 -14.50 -5.84
CA ALA A 89 14.05 -13.21 -5.13
C ALA A 89 13.44 -12.07 -5.97
N LYS A 90 13.75 -12.02 -7.27
CA LYS A 90 13.15 -11.04 -8.20
C LYS A 90 11.64 -11.25 -8.37
N LYS A 91 11.18 -12.50 -8.47
CA LYS A 91 9.75 -12.82 -8.55
C LYS A 91 9.01 -12.43 -7.28
N GLU A 92 9.54 -12.75 -6.11
CA GLU A 92 8.95 -12.38 -4.82
C GLU A 92 8.89 -10.86 -4.62
N ALA A 93 9.95 -10.14 -4.99
CA ALA A 93 9.96 -8.67 -4.96
C ALA A 93 8.92 -8.05 -5.91
N ALA A 94 8.73 -8.64 -7.10
CA ALA A 94 7.71 -8.21 -8.04
C ALA A 94 6.29 -8.47 -7.52
N VAL A 95 6.04 -9.63 -6.91
CA VAL A 95 4.76 -9.98 -6.31
C VAL A 95 4.42 -9.05 -5.14
N LYS A 96 5.37 -8.79 -4.23
CA LYS A 96 5.17 -7.85 -3.11
C LYS A 96 4.84 -6.44 -3.60
N LYS A 97 5.59 -5.93 -4.60
CA LYS A 97 5.29 -4.63 -5.21
C LYS A 97 3.90 -4.57 -5.86
N ALA A 98 3.49 -5.64 -6.52
CA ALA A 98 2.15 -5.72 -7.13
C ALA A 98 1.04 -5.74 -6.08
N GLU A 99 1.24 -6.45 -4.96
CA GLU A 99 0.28 -6.51 -3.85
C GLU A 99 0.15 -5.15 -3.14
N GLU A 100 1.27 -4.47 -2.86
CA GLU A 100 1.29 -3.12 -2.28
C GLU A 100 0.61 -2.09 -3.20
N ALA A 101 0.87 -2.17 -4.51
CA ALA A 101 0.21 -1.32 -5.49
C ALA A 101 -1.31 -1.55 -5.51
N LYS A 102 -1.76 -2.80 -5.42
CA LYS A 102 -3.18 -3.15 -5.34
C LYS A 102 -3.84 -2.62 -4.06
N LYS A 103 -3.20 -2.82 -2.90
CA LYS A 103 -3.68 -2.30 -1.61
C LYS A 103 -3.83 -0.77 -1.65
N LYS A 104 -2.83 -0.07 -2.17
CA LYS A 104 -2.86 1.39 -2.31
C LYS A 104 -3.95 1.85 -3.27
N ALA A 105 -4.19 1.11 -4.36
CA ALA A 105 -5.29 1.41 -5.29
C ALA A 105 -6.66 1.21 -4.64
N ASP A 106 -6.86 0.13 -3.89
CA ASP A 106 -8.12 -0.16 -3.18
C ASP A 106 -8.40 0.91 -2.09
N GLU A 107 -7.37 1.34 -1.37
CA GLU A 107 -7.48 2.39 -0.35
C GLU A 107 -7.80 3.76 -0.96
N LEU A 108 -7.14 4.11 -2.07
CA LEU A 108 -7.43 5.32 -2.83
C LEU A 108 -8.84 5.30 -3.44
N ALA A 109 -9.33 4.13 -3.87
CA ALA A 109 -10.70 3.98 -4.36
C ALA A 109 -11.73 4.20 -3.24
N LYS A 110 -11.51 3.60 -2.05
CA LYS A 110 -12.34 3.84 -0.87
C LYS A 110 -12.32 5.30 -0.42
N GLN A 111 -11.16 5.95 -0.48
CA GLN A 111 -11.04 7.36 -0.13
C GLN A 111 -11.80 8.25 -1.13
N ARG A 112 -11.68 7.97 -2.44
CA ARG A 112 -12.44 8.69 -3.46
C ARG A 112 -13.95 8.47 -3.35
N GLU A 113 -14.40 7.28 -2.96
CA GLU A 113 -15.82 7.02 -2.70
C GLU A 113 -16.32 7.82 -1.48
N LYS A 114 -15.55 7.87 -0.40
CA LYS A 114 -15.86 8.69 0.77
C LYS A 114 -15.92 10.18 0.42
N GLU A 115 -14.92 10.69 -0.30
CA GLU A 115 -14.89 12.09 -0.75
C GLU A 115 -16.02 12.40 -1.73
N ALA A 116 -16.41 11.47 -2.59
CA ALA A 116 -17.56 11.64 -3.48
C ALA A 116 -18.87 11.72 -2.69
N LYS A 117 -19.08 10.82 -1.73
CA LYS A 117 -20.24 10.86 -0.81
C LYS A 117 -20.26 12.14 0.02
N GLU A 118 -19.11 12.57 0.52
CA GLU A 118 -18.99 13.82 1.29
C GLU A 118 -19.27 15.06 0.41
N LYS A 119 -18.81 15.07 -0.84
CA LYS A 119 -19.13 16.12 -1.81
C LYS A 119 -20.61 16.11 -2.21
N GLU A 120 -21.23 14.94 -2.34
CA GLU A 120 -22.67 14.79 -2.62
C GLU A 120 -23.51 15.27 -1.42
N LEU A 121 -23.11 14.92 -0.19
CA LEU A 121 -23.67 15.46 1.05
C LEU A 121 -23.49 16.98 1.12
N ALA A 122 -22.32 17.51 0.79
CA ALA A 122 -22.04 18.95 0.78
C ALA A 122 -22.81 19.70 -0.31
N ALA A 123 -22.99 19.09 -1.49
CA ALA A 123 -23.81 19.63 -2.58
C ALA A 123 -25.29 19.63 -2.19
N SER A 124 -25.78 18.57 -1.54
CA SER A 124 -27.14 18.52 -0.99
C SER A 124 -27.35 19.55 0.13
N ARG A 125 -26.33 19.78 0.98
CA ARG A 125 -26.31 20.84 2.01
C ARG A 125 -26.28 22.25 1.41
N SER A 126 -25.74 22.42 0.21
CA SER A 126 -25.71 23.71 -0.49
C SER A 126 -26.99 23.95 -1.28
N ALA A 127 -27.56 22.92 -1.91
CA ALA A 127 -28.88 22.98 -2.55
C ALA A 127 -30.01 23.28 -1.55
N THR A 128 -29.91 22.75 -0.32
CA THR A 128 -30.84 23.08 0.78
C THR A 128 -30.64 24.50 1.34
N ARG A 129 -29.46 25.13 1.18
CA ARG A 129 -29.28 26.56 1.49
C ARG A 129 -29.98 27.47 0.49
N ASP A 130 -29.91 27.14 -0.81
CA ASP A 130 -30.56 27.91 -1.88
C ASP A 130 -32.09 27.73 -1.91
N ALA A 131 -32.60 26.54 -1.59
CA ALA A 131 -34.04 26.27 -1.54
C ALA A 131 -34.79 26.91 -0.35
N SER A 132 -34.08 27.59 0.56
CA SER A 132 -34.61 28.04 1.86
C SER A 132 -34.63 29.57 2.03
N SER A 133 -35.19 30.32 1.08
CA SER A 133 -35.75 31.64 1.43
C SER A 133 -37.12 31.43 2.09
N PHE A 134 -37.12 30.73 3.24
CA PHE A 134 -38.30 30.65 4.08
C PHE A 134 -38.45 32.02 4.74
N THR A 135 -39.50 32.75 4.39
CA THR A 135 -39.82 34.01 5.05
C THR A 135 -39.98 33.75 6.55
N VAL A 136 -39.24 34.50 7.37
CA VAL A 136 -39.40 34.45 8.83
C VAL A 136 -40.79 34.98 9.16
N GLN A 137 -41.63 34.13 9.74
CA GLN A 137 -42.99 34.46 10.16
C GLN A 137 -43.05 34.60 11.69
N SER A 138 -44.08 35.29 12.18
CA SER A 138 -44.35 35.42 13.62
C SER A 138 -44.72 34.09 14.29
N SER A 139 -45.28 33.16 13.52
CA SER A 139 -45.63 31.81 13.98
C SER A 139 -45.74 30.85 12.80
N TYR A 140 -45.57 29.56 13.08
CA TYR A 140 -45.71 28.48 12.10
C TYR A 140 -46.68 27.43 12.63
N SER A 141 -47.58 26.94 11.76
CA SER A 141 -48.38 25.76 12.07
C SER A 141 -47.52 24.48 11.96
N VAL A 142 -47.98 23.37 12.56
CA VAL A 142 -47.32 22.06 12.39
C VAL A 142 -47.22 21.68 10.91
N GLY A 143 -48.25 21.99 10.12
CA GLY A 143 -48.26 21.77 8.67
C GLY A 143 -47.16 22.55 7.96
N ASP A 144 -46.96 23.82 8.33
CA ASP A 144 -45.89 24.66 7.76
C ASP A 144 -44.50 24.09 8.10
N VAL A 145 -44.30 23.66 9.35
CA VAL A 145 -43.04 23.04 9.79
C VAL A 145 -42.75 21.74 9.05
N GLN A 146 -43.76 20.89 8.88
CA GLN A 146 -43.62 19.65 8.12
C GLN A 146 -43.34 19.93 6.64
N ALA A 147 -43.98 20.93 6.05
CA ALA A 147 -43.72 21.35 4.67
C ALA A 147 -42.28 21.85 4.50
N MET A 148 -41.79 22.66 5.43
CA MET A 148 -40.38 23.07 5.46
C MET A 148 -39.44 21.86 5.58
N ALA A 149 -39.76 20.91 6.46
CA ALA A 149 -38.94 19.71 6.63
C ALA A 149 -38.89 18.85 5.36
N ARG A 150 -39.98 18.74 4.59
CA ARG A 150 -40.00 18.04 3.30
C ARG A 150 -39.11 18.69 2.24
N GLN A 151 -38.88 19.99 2.33
CA GLN A 151 -38.02 20.72 1.40
C GLN A 151 -36.54 20.67 1.81
N ILE A 152 -36.25 20.53 3.10
CA ILE A 152 -34.88 20.54 3.64
C ILE A 152 -34.31 19.13 3.76
N VAL A 153 -35.11 18.15 4.18
CA VAL A 153 -34.65 16.78 4.43
C VAL A 153 -34.74 15.96 3.14
N PRO A 154 -33.71 15.18 2.78
CA PRO A 154 -33.78 14.27 1.63
C PRO A 154 -35.03 13.38 1.69
N ALA A 155 -35.69 13.19 0.53
CA ALA A 155 -37.01 12.57 0.48
C ALA A 155 -37.04 11.12 1.02
N ASP A 156 -35.96 10.38 0.79
CA ASP A 156 -35.72 9.02 1.30
C ASP A 156 -35.46 8.99 2.82
N GLN A 157 -34.93 10.09 3.38
CA GLN A 157 -34.64 10.24 4.80
C GLN A 157 -35.80 10.86 5.61
N PHE A 158 -36.76 11.50 4.93
CA PHE A 158 -37.81 12.29 5.56
C PHE A 158 -38.68 11.50 6.55
N GLN A 159 -39.06 10.27 6.22
CA GLN A 159 -39.91 9.46 7.10
C GLN A 159 -39.24 9.16 8.45
N CYS A 160 -37.96 8.78 8.42
CA CYS A 160 -37.18 8.52 9.63
C CYS A 160 -36.99 9.80 10.47
N PHE A 161 -36.68 10.92 9.82
CA PHE A 161 -36.60 12.23 10.46
C PHE A 161 -37.93 12.62 11.12
N SER A 162 -39.03 12.44 10.39
CA SER A 162 -40.39 12.74 10.84
C SER A 162 -40.77 11.95 12.09
N ASN A 163 -40.41 10.66 12.15
CA ASN A 163 -40.69 9.83 13.32
C ASN A 163 -39.98 10.35 14.57
N ILE A 164 -38.69 10.69 14.46
CA ILE A 164 -37.94 11.28 15.57
C ILE A 164 -38.58 12.59 16.01
N VAL A 165 -38.77 13.55 15.11
CA VAL A 165 -39.34 14.87 15.47
C VAL A 165 -40.74 14.74 16.09
N SER A 166 -41.54 13.79 15.61
CA SER A 166 -42.86 13.50 16.19
C SER A 166 -42.75 13.02 17.63
N HIS A 167 -41.79 12.15 17.94
CA HIS A 167 -41.54 11.67 19.30
C HIS A 167 -40.93 12.73 20.22
N GLU A 168 -40.00 13.54 19.70
CA GLU A 168 -39.26 14.53 20.47
C GLU A 168 -40.11 15.75 20.85
N SER A 169 -40.90 16.27 19.90
CA SER A 169 -41.59 17.55 20.07
C SER A 169 -43.05 17.56 19.61
N GLY A 170 -43.54 16.48 19.00
CA GLY A 170 -44.82 16.49 18.30
C GLY A 170 -44.89 17.58 17.23
N TRP A 171 -43.75 17.90 16.59
CA TRP A 171 -43.58 19.00 15.62
C TRP A 171 -43.71 20.42 16.18
N ASN A 172 -43.67 20.59 17.50
CA ASN A 172 -43.67 21.93 18.11
C ASN A 172 -42.24 22.49 18.18
N TYR A 173 -41.92 23.44 17.30
CA TYR A 173 -40.62 24.12 17.26
C TYR A 173 -40.30 24.98 18.50
N ARG A 174 -41.29 25.20 19.37
CA ARG A 174 -41.13 25.91 20.65
C ARG A 174 -41.26 24.96 21.84
N ALA A 175 -41.25 23.65 21.62
CA ALA A 175 -41.29 22.66 22.68
C ALA A 175 -40.09 22.83 23.60
N THR A 176 -40.35 22.99 24.89
CA THR A 176 -39.33 23.04 25.94
C THR A 176 -39.64 21.99 26.98
N ASN A 177 -38.71 21.08 27.23
CA ASN A 177 -38.82 20.18 28.35
C ASN A 177 -38.45 20.93 29.65
N ALA A 178 -39.40 21.07 30.57
CA ALA A 178 -39.21 21.84 31.80
C ALA A 178 -38.16 21.24 32.75
N GLY A 179 -37.97 19.91 32.72
CA GLY A 179 -37.02 19.23 33.59
C GLY A 179 -35.58 19.29 33.07
N SER A 180 -35.39 19.05 31.76
CA SER A 180 -34.05 18.99 31.16
C SER A 180 -33.59 20.30 30.51
N GLY A 181 -34.52 21.18 30.13
CA GLY A 181 -34.24 22.37 29.33
C GLY A 181 -34.00 22.09 27.84
N ALA A 182 -34.27 20.86 27.38
CA ALA A 182 -34.21 20.51 25.96
C ALA A 182 -35.20 21.35 25.14
N TYR A 183 -34.79 21.81 23.95
CA TYR A 183 -35.54 22.80 23.18
C TYR A 183 -35.73 22.43 21.71
N GLY A 184 -36.90 22.77 21.19
CA GLY A 184 -37.20 22.77 19.75
C GLY A 184 -37.56 21.41 19.18
N LEU A 185 -37.56 21.32 17.84
CA LEU A 185 -38.07 20.17 17.09
C LEU A 185 -37.38 18.85 17.41
N VAL A 186 -36.07 18.91 17.65
CA VAL A 186 -35.21 17.74 17.95
C VAL A 186 -34.72 17.74 19.40
N GLN A 187 -35.37 18.51 20.29
CA GLN A 187 -35.07 18.56 21.73
C GLN A 187 -33.57 18.70 22.04
N ALA A 188 -32.92 19.70 21.44
CA ALA A 188 -31.49 19.93 21.61
C ALA A 188 -31.13 20.36 23.04
N LEU A 189 -30.07 19.75 23.62
CA LEU A 189 -29.58 20.06 24.96
C LEU A 189 -28.08 20.44 24.96
N PRO A 190 -27.72 21.67 25.36
CA PRO A 190 -28.58 22.85 25.44
C PRO A 190 -29.07 23.30 24.05
N GLY A 191 -30.24 23.94 24.00
CA GLY A 191 -30.83 24.45 22.75
C GLY A 191 -29.92 25.40 21.98
N SER A 192 -29.05 26.13 22.67
CA SER A 192 -28.06 27.06 22.09
C SER A 192 -27.09 26.40 21.10
N LYS A 193 -26.95 25.07 21.11
CA LYS A 193 -26.18 24.34 20.08
C LYS A 193 -26.72 24.58 18.67
N MET A 194 -28.00 24.89 18.52
CA MET A 194 -28.63 25.20 17.23
C MET A 194 -28.14 26.52 16.63
N ALA A 195 -27.47 27.38 17.40
CA ALA A 195 -26.87 28.61 16.91
C ALA A 195 -25.83 28.39 15.80
N SER A 196 -25.24 27.20 15.71
CA SER A 196 -24.31 26.84 14.63
C SER A 196 -24.99 26.73 13.25
N ALA A 197 -26.31 26.53 13.23
CA ALA A 197 -27.10 26.50 11.99
C ALA A 197 -27.72 27.86 11.64
N GLY A 198 -27.83 28.78 12.60
CA GLY A 198 -28.38 30.12 12.42
C GLY A 198 -28.64 30.82 13.75
N ALA A 199 -28.44 32.15 13.78
CA ALA A 199 -28.64 32.95 15.00
C ALA A 199 -30.12 33.00 15.47
N ASP A 200 -31.06 32.72 14.57
CA ASP A 200 -32.51 32.72 14.75
C ASP A 200 -33.07 31.35 15.18
N TRP A 201 -32.22 30.42 15.59
CA TRP A 201 -32.57 29.03 15.94
C TRP A 201 -33.73 28.90 16.94
N GLN A 202 -33.91 29.88 17.82
CA GLN A 202 -34.93 29.83 18.84
C GLN A 202 -36.34 29.99 18.25
N THR A 203 -36.50 30.75 17.17
CA THR A 203 -37.83 31.05 16.61
C THR A 203 -38.02 30.53 15.20
N ASN A 204 -36.94 30.12 14.53
CA ASN A 204 -36.98 29.65 13.15
C ASN A 204 -36.94 28.10 13.07
N PRO A 205 -38.05 27.44 12.72
CA PRO A 205 -38.09 25.98 12.55
C PRO A 205 -37.16 25.48 11.44
N ALA A 206 -36.94 26.26 10.36
CA ALA A 206 -36.00 25.86 9.31
C ALA A 206 -34.57 25.73 9.85
N THR A 207 -34.17 26.64 10.75
CA THR A 207 -32.86 26.57 11.43
C THR A 207 -32.78 25.34 12.32
N GLN A 208 -33.85 25.00 13.06
CA GLN A 208 -33.90 23.79 13.88
C GLN A 208 -33.86 22.51 13.05
N ILE A 209 -34.56 22.46 11.91
CA ILE A 209 -34.55 21.32 10.97
C ILE A 209 -33.15 21.12 10.40
N LYS A 210 -32.50 22.21 9.93
CA LYS A 210 -31.13 22.16 9.39
C LYS A 210 -30.13 21.66 10.43
N TRP A 211 -30.23 22.16 11.66
CA TRP A 211 -29.37 21.70 12.74
C TRP A 211 -29.61 20.22 13.06
N GLY A 212 -30.88 19.81 13.19
CA GLY A 212 -31.27 18.44 13.49
C GLY A 212 -30.79 17.46 12.43
N LEU A 213 -30.95 17.80 11.15
CA LEU A 213 -30.45 17.00 10.03
C LEU A 213 -28.92 16.83 10.12
N ASN A 214 -28.18 17.92 10.32
CA ASN A 214 -26.72 17.85 10.45
C ASN A 214 -26.27 17.04 11.67
N TYR A 215 -27.00 17.11 12.79
CA TYR A 215 -26.73 16.30 13.97
C TYR A 215 -26.96 14.80 13.70
N MET A 216 -28.08 14.44 13.06
CA MET A 216 -28.38 13.06 12.65
C MET A 216 -27.31 12.50 11.73
N ASP A 217 -26.92 13.28 10.72
CA ASP A 217 -25.85 12.90 9.79
C ASP A 217 -24.51 12.70 10.51
N GLY A 218 -24.13 13.64 11.36
CA GLY A 218 -22.82 13.62 12.03
C GLY A 218 -22.69 12.51 13.06
N ARG A 219 -23.76 12.19 13.80
CA ARG A 219 -23.71 11.22 14.89
C ARG A 219 -24.16 9.81 14.48
N TYR A 220 -25.11 9.71 13.56
CA TYR A 220 -25.73 8.44 13.18
C TYR A 220 -25.54 8.09 11.70
N GLY A 221 -24.88 8.95 10.93
CA GLY A 221 -24.66 8.79 9.50
C GLY A 221 -25.83 9.24 8.63
N SER A 222 -27.06 9.17 9.13
CA SER A 222 -28.27 9.68 8.46
C SER A 222 -29.46 9.76 9.42
N PRO A 223 -30.58 10.44 9.06
CA PRO A 223 -31.82 10.38 9.82
C PRO A 223 -32.39 8.97 10.02
N CYS A 224 -32.16 8.05 9.08
CA CYS A 224 -32.60 6.67 9.23
C CYS A 224 -31.67 5.86 10.13
N GLY A 225 -30.37 6.16 10.12
CA GLY A 225 -29.44 5.63 11.13
C GLY A 225 -29.85 6.06 12.54
N ALA A 226 -30.21 7.33 12.70
CA ALA A 226 -30.73 7.88 13.95
C ALA A 226 -32.02 7.18 14.39
N TRP A 227 -32.97 6.97 13.47
CA TRP A 227 -34.24 6.32 13.81
C TRP A 227 -34.05 4.86 14.20
N SER A 228 -33.17 4.15 13.50
CA SER A 228 -32.81 2.76 13.84
C SER A 228 -32.19 2.67 15.23
N PHE A 229 -31.32 3.62 15.57
CA PHE A 229 -30.74 3.73 16.90
C PHE A 229 -31.81 4.02 17.97
N TRP A 230 -32.72 4.95 17.69
CA TRP A 230 -33.83 5.30 18.59
C TRP A 230 -34.73 4.10 18.85
N GLN A 231 -35.08 3.30 17.83
CA GLN A 231 -35.89 2.10 18.01
C GLN A 231 -35.24 1.07 18.95
N ALA A 232 -33.92 0.98 18.96
CA ALA A 232 -33.19 0.05 19.82
C ALA A 232 -32.98 0.58 21.25
N ASN A 233 -32.86 1.90 21.42
CA ASN A 233 -32.39 2.49 22.68
C ASN A 233 -33.42 3.39 23.37
N SER A 234 -34.48 3.79 22.67
CA SER A 234 -35.46 4.80 23.09
C SER A 234 -34.85 6.20 23.38
N TRP A 235 -33.67 6.48 22.80
CA TRP A 235 -33.00 7.79 22.81
C TRP A 235 -32.17 7.96 21.53
N TYR A 236 -31.78 9.20 21.21
CA TYR A 236 -30.96 9.57 20.06
C TYR A 236 -30.23 10.91 20.32
#